data_AF-A0A845LIK4-F1
#
_entry.id   AF-A0A845LIK4-F1
#
_cell.length_a   1.000
_cell.length_b   1.000
_cell.length_c   1.000
_cell.angle_alpha   90.00
_cell.angle_beta   90.00
_cell.angle_gamma   90.00
#
_symmetry.space_group_name_H-M   'P 1'
#
loop_
_entity.id
_entity.type
_entity.pdbx_description
1 polymer ?
#
loop_
_entity_poly.entity_id
_entity_poly.type
_entity_poly.pdbx_seq_one_letter_code
_entity_poly.pdbx_strand_id
1 'polypeptide(L)'
;MKKNFLWFVSVIVTYMLCFTGMAFAVGEKTEKFIIDEKLQNAYVVDLSIDGKAVNADVPPIILNDRTLLPVRAVSEGIGCNVTWNQKTSEVTIEREYKTIKLKIDSSDVYVNGVKKKLPDNVPAKIVTYKNSGRTMVPARFVLEELGASVDWNSKTRTLAVKSPDSAFDFGGETNSISLSNIKWSGNEARIVTSSKPEFKDYVLAGPERLVVDLQNTRFDMSAYTSNVSEGAVSKIRASQFGLDPLVSRVVFDLNEGSSYKITAASDGIIIKFEQDKPVVPEIIDEGQPLTYGMGAAATKLKIALDSTVKLLDSEYSKSEGKLSLKFDSKYFKNEAMQAAINDTYLKKVTVSKASSGYTYVNAYLSDGAKYDIKNSSTAVEVTFTRERAAKPLIVIDAGHGGKDPGAVGIDTKVTEKEIVIDIAGKLQRLLEDEGYKTIMTREDDTFVDLYKRAAIANEAGADIFLSIHINASTSRSVSGIETLYYPSSTSSSGEVDLYDVSAGTASISKLKPSTDGKGLARTLQDVLIAEMKTANRGIVERPKLVVLNQTKMTASLVELGFISNSNEETLLRTDEYRQRLADALLKGIKEYFSN
;
A
#
# COMPACT_ATOMS: atom_id res chain seq x y z
N MET A 1 66.49 -3.76 62.54
CA MET A 1 66.04 -3.77 61.12
C MET A 1 64.57 -4.19 60.88
N LYS A 2 63.76 -4.54 61.89
CA LYS A 2 62.31 -4.85 61.68
C LYS A 2 61.32 -3.72 62.02
N LYS A 3 61.75 -2.64 62.71
CA LYS A 3 60.87 -1.51 63.05
C LYS A 3 60.75 -0.43 61.97
N ASN A 4 61.69 -0.37 61.02
CA ASN A 4 61.66 0.65 59.95
C ASN A 4 60.93 0.16 58.69
N PHE A 5 60.63 -1.14 58.59
CA PHE A 5 59.89 -1.71 57.45
C PHE A 5 58.38 -1.50 57.59
N LEU A 6 57.83 -1.61 58.81
CA LEU A 6 56.40 -1.32 59.04
C LEU A 6 56.05 0.16 58.86
N TRP A 7 56.97 1.08 59.17
CA TRP A 7 56.73 2.51 58.95
C TRP A 7 56.74 2.86 57.46
N PHE A 8 57.62 2.24 56.67
CA PHE A 8 57.66 2.44 55.21
C PHE A 8 56.43 1.85 54.49
N VAL A 9 55.94 0.68 54.93
CA VAL A 9 54.71 0.09 54.38
C VAL A 9 53.47 0.91 54.79
N SER A 10 53.44 1.48 56.00
CA SER A 10 52.34 2.36 56.42
C SER A 10 52.31 3.67 55.61
N VAL A 11 53.45 4.29 55.31
CA VAL A 11 53.48 5.54 54.51
C VAL A 11 53.11 5.27 53.05
N ILE A 12 53.49 4.13 52.48
CA ILE A 12 53.11 3.77 51.10
C ILE A 12 51.63 3.38 51.02
N VAL A 13 51.06 2.68 52.01
CA VAL A 13 49.62 2.37 52.02
C VAL A 13 48.77 3.62 52.29
N THR A 14 49.26 4.59 53.08
CA THR A 14 48.58 5.90 53.24
C THR A 14 48.72 6.78 52.00
N TYR A 15 49.83 6.74 51.26
CA TYR A 15 49.94 7.45 49.97
C TYR A 15 49.15 6.79 48.84
N MET A 16 48.96 5.47 48.88
CA MET A 16 48.15 4.71 47.92
C MET A 16 46.64 4.76 48.22
N LEU A 17 46.25 5.19 49.44
CA LEU A 17 44.86 5.45 49.84
C LEU A 17 44.44 6.94 49.75
N CYS A 18 45.33 7.84 49.33
CA CYS A 18 45.01 9.26 49.10
C CYS A 18 44.76 9.63 47.63
N PHE A 19 44.68 8.66 46.72
CA PHE A 19 44.26 8.89 45.32
C PHE A 19 42.95 8.18 44.94
N THR A 20 42.11 7.85 45.92
CA THR A 20 40.70 7.52 45.66
C THR A 20 39.87 8.77 45.90
N GLY A 21 39.53 9.48 44.82
CA GLY A 21 38.52 10.53 44.88
C GLY A 21 38.95 11.92 44.42
N MET A 22 39.77 12.05 43.39
CA MET A 22 39.45 13.09 42.40
C MET A 22 38.60 12.43 41.33
N ALA A 23 37.31 12.26 41.65
CA ALA A 23 36.34 12.42 40.59
C ALA A 23 36.64 13.82 40.02
N PHE A 24 37.07 13.88 38.76
CA PHE A 24 36.75 15.06 37.99
C PHE A 24 35.22 15.12 38.04
N ALA A 25 34.69 15.90 38.98
CA ALA A 25 33.41 16.50 38.78
C ALA A 25 33.61 17.29 37.48
N VAL A 26 33.18 16.70 36.36
CA VAL A 26 32.79 17.48 35.19
C VAL A 26 31.73 18.39 35.78
N GLY A 27 32.15 19.58 36.18
CA GLY A 27 31.31 20.53 36.90
C GLY A 27 30.04 20.64 36.10
N GLU A 28 28.90 20.41 36.75
CA GLU A 28 27.63 20.49 36.07
C GLU A 28 27.50 21.87 35.45
N LYS A 29 27.68 21.95 34.13
CA LYS A 29 27.66 23.23 33.42
C LYS A 29 26.21 23.64 33.23
N THR A 30 25.61 24.06 34.32
CA THR A 30 24.31 24.73 34.32
C THR A 30 24.52 26.19 34.00
N GLU A 31 23.75 26.71 33.06
CA GLU A 31 23.74 28.12 32.68
C GLU A 31 22.32 28.69 32.87
N LYS A 32 22.22 30.02 32.94
CA LYS A 32 20.92 30.71 33.07
C LYS A 32 20.37 31.08 31.69
N PHE A 33 19.14 30.66 31.44
CA PHE A 33 18.41 30.89 30.20
C PHE A 33 17.07 31.56 30.50
N ILE A 34 16.54 32.33 29.55
CA ILE A 34 15.14 32.74 29.60
C ILE A 34 14.34 31.73 28.78
N ILE A 35 13.48 30.98 29.47
CA ILE A 35 12.59 29.96 28.92
C ILE A 35 11.19 30.27 29.46
N ASP A 36 10.17 30.33 28.60
CA ASP A 36 8.80 30.69 28.98
C ASP A 36 8.74 32.01 29.77
N GLU A 37 9.50 33.01 29.29
CA GLU A 37 9.64 34.36 29.87
C GLU A 37 10.23 34.40 31.29
N LYS A 38 10.71 33.26 31.80
CA LYS A 38 11.31 33.14 33.14
C LYS A 38 12.79 32.79 33.07
N LEU A 39 13.57 33.36 33.98
CA LEU A 39 14.98 33.01 34.14
C LEU A 39 15.09 31.65 34.84
N GLN A 40 15.66 30.65 34.16
CA GLN A 40 15.75 29.27 34.63
C GLN A 40 17.17 28.72 34.40
N ASN A 41 17.61 27.82 35.29
CA ASN A 41 18.86 27.08 35.09
C ASN A 41 18.58 25.87 34.20
N ALA A 42 19.42 25.62 33.20
CA ALA A 42 19.38 24.40 32.39
C ALA A 42 20.79 23.84 32.20
N TYR A 43 20.89 22.51 32.08
CA TYR A 43 22.16 21.85 31.76
C TYR A 43 22.52 22.07 30.31
N VAL A 44 23.75 22.49 30.06
CA VAL A 44 24.31 22.60 28.72
C VAL A 44 24.76 21.23 28.21
N VAL A 45 24.51 20.97 26.93
CA VAL A 45 24.88 19.75 26.21
C VAL A 45 25.88 20.10 25.11
N ASP A 46 26.96 19.34 25.03
CA ASP A 46 27.92 19.45 23.93
C ASP A 46 27.35 18.74 22.68
N LEU A 47 27.57 19.31 21.50
CA LEU A 47 27.10 18.77 20.23
C LEU A 47 28.26 18.43 19.31
N SER A 48 28.24 17.24 18.73
CA SER A 48 29.12 16.88 17.62
C SER A 48 28.32 16.32 16.45
N ILE A 49 28.70 16.71 15.23
CA ILE A 49 28.11 16.22 13.98
C ILE A 49 29.23 15.66 13.12
N ASP A 50 29.12 14.41 12.70
CA ASP A 50 30.14 13.66 11.94
C ASP A 50 31.54 13.72 12.59
N GLY A 51 31.55 13.61 13.93
CA GLY A 51 32.78 13.65 14.73
C GLY A 51 33.38 15.05 14.92
N LYS A 52 32.78 16.11 14.37
CA LYS A 52 33.23 17.50 14.56
C LYS A 52 32.36 18.21 15.59
N ALA A 53 32.99 18.92 16.53
CA ALA A 53 32.27 19.72 17.52
C ALA A 53 31.54 20.90 16.85
N VAL A 54 30.29 21.13 17.23
CA VAL A 54 29.46 22.23 16.72
C VAL A 54 29.30 23.27 17.81
N ASN A 55 29.72 24.51 17.51
CA ASN A 55 29.58 25.64 18.42
C ASN A 55 28.36 26.48 18.03
N ALA A 56 27.36 26.53 18.92
CA ALA A 56 26.16 27.33 18.74
C ALA A 56 26.15 28.52 19.71
N ASP A 57 25.67 29.66 19.23
CA ASP A 57 25.54 30.89 20.03
C ASP A 57 24.52 30.77 21.18
N VAL A 58 23.48 29.95 20.99
CA VAL A 58 22.68 29.36 22.07
C VAL A 58 22.97 27.86 22.12
N PRO A 59 23.60 27.35 23.20
CA PRO A 59 23.98 25.95 23.24
C PRO A 59 22.76 25.03 23.40
N PRO A 60 22.85 23.75 22.96
CA PRO A 60 21.84 22.75 23.28
C PRO A 60 21.70 22.58 24.79
N ILE A 61 20.49 22.30 25.25
CA ILE A 61 20.17 22.17 26.68
C ILE A 61 19.35 20.93 26.98
N ILE A 62 19.37 20.47 28.22
CA ILE A 62 18.38 19.49 28.71
C ILE A 62 17.24 20.23 29.41
N LEU A 63 16.01 19.98 28.96
CA LEU A 63 14.78 20.46 29.58
C LEU A 63 13.82 19.28 29.72
N ASN A 64 13.31 19.03 30.93
CA ASN A 64 12.42 17.91 31.25
C ASN A 64 12.95 16.56 30.73
N ASP A 65 14.21 16.25 31.03
CA ASP A 65 14.93 15.04 30.59
C ASP A 65 15.03 14.87 29.06
N ARG A 66 14.83 15.94 28.28
CA ARG A 66 14.98 15.92 26.82
C ARG A 66 15.98 16.95 26.35
N THR A 67 16.83 16.56 25.42
CA THR A 67 17.79 17.47 24.79
C THR A 67 17.07 18.31 23.74
N LEU A 68 17.12 19.63 23.91
CA LEU A 68 16.69 20.61 22.93
C LEU A 68 17.90 21.23 22.24
N LEU A 69 17.80 21.40 20.92
CA LEU A 69 18.89 21.87 20.06
C LEU A 69 18.44 23.11 19.28
N PRO A 70 19.29 24.14 19.12
CA PRO A 70 18.95 25.27 18.24
C PRO A 70 18.72 24.77 16.81
N VAL A 71 17.59 25.12 16.22
CA VAL A 71 17.18 24.63 14.90
C VAL A 71 18.22 24.91 13.80
N ARG A 72 19.01 25.98 13.97
CA ARG A 72 20.08 26.35 13.05
C ARG A 72 21.25 25.35 13.03
N ALA A 73 21.53 24.70 14.17
CA ALA A 73 22.53 23.63 14.21
C ALA A 73 22.08 22.39 13.44
N VAL A 74 20.76 22.19 13.28
CA VAL A 74 20.20 21.18 12.36
C VAL A 74 20.46 21.59 10.92
N SER A 75 20.13 22.84 10.53
CA SER A 75 20.32 23.30 9.13
C SER A 75 21.76 23.28 8.64
N GLU A 76 22.69 23.74 9.48
CA GLU A 76 24.10 23.86 9.10
C GLU A 76 24.84 22.51 9.20
N GLY A 77 24.40 21.63 10.12
CA GLY A 77 25.07 20.37 10.40
C GLY A 77 24.64 19.21 9.50
N ILE A 78 23.36 19.12 9.16
CA ILE A 78 22.79 17.99 8.42
C ILE A 78 22.11 18.40 7.11
N GLY A 79 22.45 19.57 6.54
CA GLY A 79 22.07 19.96 5.18
C GLY A 79 20.57 20.11 4.95
N CYS A 80 19.85 20.76 5.87
CA CYS A 80 18.42 21.02 5.73
C CYS A 80 18.11 22.54 5.70
N ASN A 81 17.07 22.92 4.98
CA ASN A 81 16.55 24.29 4.94
C ASN A 81 15.63 24.53 6.15
N VAL A 82 15.71 25.71 6.76
CA VAL A 82 14.85 26.08 7.88
C VAL A 82 14.16 27.41 7.59
N THR A 83 12.83 27.40 7.70
CA THR A 83 12.00 28.59 7.53
C THR A 83 11.21 28.88 8.79
N TRP A 84 11.14 30.14 9.20
CA TRP A 84 10.36 30.59 10.35
C TRP A 84 9.15 31.40 9.89
N ASN A 85 7.97 31.06 10.41
CA ASN A 85 6.74 31.82 10.23
C ASN A 85 6.39 32.58 11.51
N GLN A 86 6.61 33.90 11.49
CA GLN A 86 6.34 34.77 12.63
C GLN A 86 4.85 34.82 13.02
N LYS A 87 3.93 34.74 12.06
CA LYS A 87 2.48 34.89 12.31
C LYS A 87 1.91 33.68 13.06
N THR A 88 2.38 32.49 12.71
CA THR A 88 1.90 31.23 13.31
C THR A 88 2.81 30.72 14.43
N SER A 89 3.97 31.34 14.63
CA SER A 89 5.03 30.87 15.53
C SER A 89 5.42 29.42 15.22
N GLU A 90 5.67 29.16 13.93
CA GLU A 90 6.00 27.84 13.41
C GLU A 90 7.38 27.85 12.77
N VAL A 91 8.15 26.80 13.06
CA VAL A 91 9.40 26.50 12.36
C VAL A 91 9.15 25.32 11.43
N THR A 92 9.60 25.46 10.18
CA THR A 92 9.58 24.41 9.16
C THR A 92 11.02 24.03 8.84
N ILE A 93 11.32 22.74 8.86
CA ILE A 93 12.63 22.16 8.59
C ILE A 93 12.49 21.21 7.39
N GLU A 94 13.26 21.40 6.33
CA GLU A 94 13.10 20.71 5.04
C GLU A 94 14.40 20.13 4.51
N ARG A 95 14.39 18.87 4.05
CA ARG A 95 15.52 18.24 3.35
C ARG A 95 14.98 17.24 2.32
N GLU A 96 15.34 17.42 1.04
CA GLU A 96 15.02 16.58 -0.15
C GLU A 96 13.60 16.01 -0.25
N TYR A 97 13.21 15.07 0.61
CA TYR A 97 11.91 14.37 0.68
C TYR A 97 11.21 14.45 2.05
N LYS A 98 11.70 15.29 2.98
CA LYS A 98 11.15 15.42 4.33
C LYS A 98 10.97 16.87 4.78
N THR A 99 9.79 17.18 5.31
CA THR A 99 9.37 18.47 5.88
C THR A 99 8.86 18.26 7.30
N ILE A 100 9.42 18.94 8.29
CA ILE A 100 8.99 18.89 9.70
C ILE A 100 8.55 20.29 10.11
N LYS A 101 7.28 20.45 10.48
CA LYS A 101 6.72 21.70 10.99
C LYS A 101 6.38 21.59 12.47
N LEU A 102 7.04 22.39 13.29
CA LEU A 102 6.80 22.47 14.72
C LEU A 102 6.24 23.85 15.07
N LYS A 103 5.19 23.89 15.89
CA LYS A 103 4.67 25.12 16.48
C LYS A 103 5.26 25.31 17.88
N ILE A 104 5.67 26.53 18.20
CA ILE A 104 6.18 26.86 19.54
C ILE A 104 5.13 26.51 20.61
N ASP A 105 5.59 25.90 21.71
CA ASP A 105 4.79 25.47 22.86
C ASP A 105 3.67 24.45 22.55
N SER A 106 3.73 23.82 21.38
CA SER A 106 2.82 22.74 20.98
C SER A 106 3.54 21.40 20.95
N SER A 107 2.93 20.38 21.57
CA SER A 107 3.38 18.99 21.41
C SER A 107 2.94 18.37 20.08
N ASP A 108 2.11 19.07 19.30
CA ASP A 108 1.77 18.68 17.93
C ASP A 108 2.90 19.08 16.97
N VAL A 109 3.36 18.13 16.19
CA VAL A 109 4.34 18.30 15.12
C VAL A 109 3.77 17.73 13.82
N TYR A 110 4.09 18.33 12.68
CA TYR A 110 3.69 17.80 11.39
C TYR A 110 4.92 17.31 10.64
N VAL A 111 4.99 16.04 10.30
CA VAL A 111 6.06 15.46 9.47
C VAL A 111 5.45 15.09 8.13
N ASN A 112 5.92 15.69 7.04
CA ASN A 112 5.35 15.60 5.68
C ASN A 112 3.85 15.91 5.63
N GLY A 113 3.39 16.84 6.47
CA GLY A 113 1.97 17.18 6.59
C GLY A 113 1.15 16.27 7.52
N VAL A 114 1.72 15.15 7.97
CA VAL A 114 1.07 14.22 8.92
C VAL A 114 1.26 14.71 10.36
N LYS A 115 0.15 14.91 11.07
CA LYS A 115 0.16 15.30 12.49
C LYS A 115 0.64 14.14 13.37
N LYS A 116 1.74 14.34 14.09
CA LYS A 116 2.29 13.46 15.12
C LYS A 116 2.35 14.21 16.46
N LYS A 117 2.58 13.44 17.54
CA LYS A 117 2.94 13.99 18.85
C LYS A 117 4.43 13.90 19.08
N LEU A 118 5.02 14.96 19.64
CA LEU A 118 6.39 14.94 20.11
C LEU A 118 6.49 13.96 21.29
N PRO A 119 7.54 13.10 21.32
CA PRO A 119 7.80 12.22 22.46
C PRO A 119 7.79 13.01 23.77
N ASP A 120 7.13 12.44 24.78
CA ASP A 120 7.07 12.97 26.15
C ASP A 120 6.46 14.38 26.28
N ASN A 121 5.75 14.84 25.24
CA ASN A 121 5.10 16.13 25.17
C ASN A 121 6.05 17.34 25.37
N VAL A 122 7.35 17.21 25.12
CA VAL A 122 8.28 18.34 25.19
C VAL A 122 8.25 19.11 23.87
N PRO A 123 7.70 20.34 23.83
CA PRO A 123 7.50 21.08 22.59
C PRO A 123 8.77 21.82 22.13
N ALA A 124 8.74 22.34 20.90
CA ALA A 124 9.71 23.35 20.49
C ALA A 124 9.52 24.65 21.31
N LYS A 125 10.62 25.30 21.70
CA LYS A 125 10.62 26.49 22.55
C LYS A 125 11.51 27.58 22.01
N ILE A 126 11.19 28.84 22.31
CA ILE A 126 12.14 29.93 22.14
C ILE A 126 12.95 30.04 23.43
N VAL A 127 14.28 29.94 23.31
CA VAL A 127 15.20 30.04 24.45
C VAL A 127 16.17 31.18 24.20
N THR A 128 16.33 32.05 25.19
CA THR A 128 17.27 33.18 25.12
C THR A 128 18.45 32.96 26.04
N TYR A 129 19.66 33.05 25.48
CA TYR A 129 20.93 32.99 26.20
C TYR A 129 21.79 34.19 25.82
N LYS A 130 22.32 34.94 26.81
CA LYS A 130 23.22 36.09 26.60
C LYS A 130 22.75 37.03 25.47
N ASN A 131 21.47 37.42 25.51
CA ASN A 131 20.78 38.30 24.54
C ASN A 131 20.54 37.70 23.14
N SER A 132 20.79 36.41 22.93
CA SER A 132 20.48 35.70 21.68
C SER A 132 19.32 34.73 21.89
N GLY A 133 18.20 34.95 21.19
CA GLY A 133 17.04 34.06 21.19
C GLY A 133 17.08 33.07 20.02
N ARG A 134 16.87 31.78 20.27
CA ARG A 134 16.82 30.75 19.23
C ARG A 134 15.62 29.82 19.44
N THR A 135 15.05 29.36 18.34
CA THR A 135 14.09 28.26 18.34
C THR A 135 14.82 26.96 18.62
N MET A 136 14.48 26.33 19.72
CA MET A 136 15.03 25.07 20.19
C MET A 136 14.04 23.95 19.91
N VAL A 137 14.51 22.86 19.30
CA VAL A 137 13.67 21.72 18.90
C VAL A 137 14.13 20.43 19.59
N PRO A 138 13.22 19.46 19.85
CA PRO A 138 13.59 18.16 20.39
C PRO A 138 14.58 17.43 19.49
N ALA A 139 15.82 17.30 19.96
CA ALA A 139 16.95 16.96 19.11
C ALA A 139 16.79 15.58 18.48
N ARG A 140 16.56 14.55 19.31
CA ARG A 140 16.46 13.17 18.84
C ARG A 140 15.34 12.99 17.81
N PHE A 141 14.13 13.46 18.14
CA PHE A 141 12.98 13.34 17.24
C PHE A 141 13.25 14.00 15.89
N VAL A 142 13.73 15.26 15.89
CA VAL A 142 13.96 16.00 14.63
C VAL A 142 15.09 15.37 13.81
N LEU A 143 16.20 14.99 14.46
CA LEU A 143 17.38 14.46 13.77
C LEU A 143 17.13 13.06 13.19
N GLU A 144 16.52 12.15 13.96
CA GLU A 144 16.17 10.81 13.48
C GLU A 144 15.12 10.87 12.37
N GLU A 145 14.13 11.77 12.49
CA GLU A 145 13.19 12.00 11.40
C GLU A 145 13.95 12.46 10.15
N LEU A 146 14.91 13.37 10.25
CA LEU A 146 15.74 13.81 9.11
C LEU A 146 16.78 12.76 8.64
N GLY A 147 16.75 11.54 9.20
CA GLY A 147 17.57 10.40 8.78
C GLY A 147 18.95 10.34 9.43
N ALA A 148 19.26 11.23 10.37
CA ALA A 148 20.53 11.23 11.09
C ALA A 148 20.50 10.22 12.24
N SER A 149 21.63 9.57 12.53
CA SER A 149 21.73 8.73 13.74
C SER A 149 22.18 9.58 14.94
N VAL A 150 21.63 9.30 16.12
CA VAL A 150 21.85 10.09 17.34
C VAL A 150 22.31 9.20 18.49
N ASP A 151 23.50 9.48 19.00
CA ASP A 151 24.09 8.82 20.16
C ASP A 151 24.24 9.78 21.34
N TRP A 152 24.00 9.27 22.56
CA TRP A 152 24.11 10.04 23.79
C TRP A 152 25.24 9.50 24.67
N ASN A 153 26.24 10.35 24.95
CA ASN A 153 27.27 10.04 25.93
C ASN A 153 26.93 10.70 27.27
N SER A 154 26.49 9.91 28.25
CA SER A 154 26.09 10.41 29.56
C SER A 154 27.27 10.91 30.42
N LYS A 155 28.48 10.39 30.21
CA LYS A 155 29.69 10.78 30.96
C LYS A 155 30.19 12.15 30.55
N THR A 156 30.12 12.46 29.26
CA THR A 156 30.57 13.74 28.69
C THR A 156 29.42 14.69 28.38
N ARG A 157 28.16 14.26 28.57
CA ARG A 157 26.93 14.97 28.18
C ARG A 157 27.01 15.49 26.73
N THR A 158 27.48 14.62 25.85
CA THR A 158 27.64 14.92 24.42
C THR A 158 26.54 14.24 23.62
N LEU A 159 25.84 15.03 22.82
CA LEU A 159 24.99 14.54 21.75
C LEU A 159 25.86 14.37 20.49
N ALA A 160 26.09 13.13 20.08
CA ALA A 160 26.80 12.82 18.86
C ALA A 160 25.79 12.49 17.76
N VAL A 161 25.92 13.17 16.63
CA VAL A 161 25.03 13.04 15.48
C VAL A 161 25.87 12.59 14.28
N LYS A 162 25.38 11.61 13.54
CA LYS A 162 25.94 11.26 12.23
C LYS A 162 24.95 11.69 11.15
N SER A 163 25.41 12.49 10.20
CA SER A 163 24.60 12.92 9.07
C SER A 163 24.18 11.72 8.21
N PRO A 164 22.99 11.75 7.60
CA PRO A 164 22.63 10.79 6.55
C PRO A 164 23.58 10.95 5.36
N ASP A 165 24.09 9.84 4.83
CA ASP A 165 25.07 9.81 3.73
C ASP A 165 24.65 10.74 2.59
N SER A 166 25.45 11.78 2.35
CA SER A 166 25.19 12.84 1.39
C SER A 166 26.16 12.76 0.21
N ALA A 167 25.79 11.97 -0.80
CA ALA A 167 26.32 12.11 -2.17
C ALA A 167 25.51 11.26 -3.16
N PHE A 168 24.56 11.86 -3.88
CA PHE A 168 24.29 11.45 -5.27
C PHE A 168 24.61 12.64 -6.17
N ASP A 169 25.85 12.62 -6.63
CA ASP A 169 26.32 13.32 -7.81
C ASP A 169 25.45 12.86 -8.99
N PHE A 170 24.79 13.79 -9.68
CA PHE A 170 24.24 13.53 -11.02
C PHE A 170 25.43 13.43 -11.97
N GLY A 171 26.19 12.35 -11.85
CA GLY A 171 27.22 11.97 -12.81
C GLY A 171 26.58 11.98 -14.19
N GLY A 172 27.15 12.78 -15.09
CA GLY A 172 26.59 13.00 -16.41
C GLY A 172 26.44 11.70 -17.19
N GLU A 173 25.22 11.16 -17.25
CA GLU A 173 24.87 10.24 -18.32
C GLU A 173 24.58 11.07 -19.57
N THR A 174 25.62 11.22 -20.38
CA THR A 174 25.60 11.81 -21.72
C THR A 174 24.75 11.04 -22.74
N ASN A 175 24.07 9.95 -22.32
CA ASN A 175 23.34 9.02 -23.18
C ASN A 175 21.83 8.94 -22.91
N SER A 176 21.24 9.84 -22.11
CA SER A 176 19.79 9.87 -21.90
C SER A 176 19.04 10.48 -23.10
N ILE A 177 17.87 9.93 -23.42
CA ILE A 177 17.02 10.38 -24.52
C ILE A 177 16.07 11.47 -24.01
N SER A 178 16.11 12.67 -24.59
CA SER A 178 15.24 13.78 -24.17
C SER A 178 13.86 13.65 -24.82
N LEU A 179 12.77 13.63 -24.05
CA LEU A 179 11.39 13.85 -24.52
C LEU A 179 11.10 15.34 -24.48
N SER A 180 10.90 15.95 -25.66
CA SER A 180 10.82 17.40 -25.81
C SER A 180 9.47 17.92 -26.34
N ASN A 181 8.63 17.05 -26.92
CA ASN A 181 7.32 17.48 -27.42
C ASN A 181 6.31 16.34 -27.55
N ILE A 182 5.02 16.66 -27.46
CA ILE A 182 3.91 15.76 -27.79
C ILE A 182 2.93 16.55 -28.67
N LYS A 183 2.72 16.06 -29.89
CA LYS A 183 1.80 16.66 -30.88
C LYS A 183 0.62 15.74 -31.13
N TRP A 184 -0.56 16.31 -31.24
CA TRP A 184 -1.79 15.62 -31.62
C TRP A 184 -2.32 16.18 -32.94
N SER A 185 -2.68 15.32 -33.89
CA SER A 185 -3.29 15.73 -35.17
C SER A 185 -4.23 14.65 -35.70
N GLY A 186 -5.50 14.99 -35.89
CA GLY A 186 -6.52 14.05 -36.37
C GLY A 186 -6.70 12.89 -35.40
N ASN A 187 -6.22 11.71 -35.79
CA ASN A 187 -6.22 10.48 -35.00
C ASN A 187 -4.80 9.98 -34.68
N GLU A 188 -3.79 10.85 -34.73
CA GLU A 188 -2.40 10.50 -34.52
C GLU A 188 -1.76 11.35 -33.41
N ALA A 189 -1.00 10.69 -32.54
CA ALA A 189 -0.10 11.32 -31.59
C ALA A 189 1.36 11.10 -31.99
N ARG A 190 2.15 12.18 -32.00
CA ARG A 190 3.60 12.14 -32.21
C ARG A 190 4.31 12.56 -30.94
N ILE A 191 5.00 11.63 -30.30
CA ILE A 191 5.86 11.89 -29.15
C ILE A 191 7.28 12.06 -29.68
N VAL A 192 7.86 13.23 -29.45
CA VAL A 192 9.15 13.65 -30.01
C VAL A 192 10.24 13.49 -28.97
N THR A 193 11.28 12.73 -29.33
CA THR A 193 12.46 12.50 -28.51
C THR A 193 13.75 12.82 -29.27
N SER A 194 14.88 12.98 -28.57
CA SER A 194 16.19 13.27 -29.18
C SER A 194 16.75 12.12 -30.03
N SER A 195 16.30 10.88 -29.79
CA SER A 195 16.58 9.70 -30.60
C SER A 195 15.49 8.64 -30.39
N LYS A 196 15.50 7.57 -31.20
CA LYS A 196 14.53 6.45 -31.12
C LYS A 196 14.54 5.83 -29.72
N PRO A 197 13.45 5.93 -28.94
CA PRO A 197 13.38 5.36 -27.60
C PRO A 197 12.99 3.88 -27.66
N GLU A 198 13.46 3.10 -26.67
CA GLU A 198 12.79 1.85 -26.31
C GLU A 198 11.53 2.18 -25.49
N PHE A 199 10.45 1.42 -25.66
CA PHE A 199 9.22 1.68 -24.94
C PHE A 199 8.44 0.43 -24.56
N LYS A 200 7.59 0.56 -23.54
CA LYS A 200 6.57 -0.41 -23.16
C LYS A 200 5.21 0.25 -23.17
N ASP A 201 4.22 -0.39 -23.77
CA ASP A 201 2.84 0.07 -23.76
C ASP A 201 1.89 -0.94 -23.14
N TYR A 202 0.83 -0.43 -22.50
CA TYR A 202 -0.24 -1.24 -21.92
C TYR A 202 -1.52 -0.43 -21.74
N VAL A 203 -2.65 -1.11 -21.64
CA VAL A 203 -3.97 -0.48 -21.43
C VAL A 203 -4.43 -0.71 -20.00
N LEU A 204 -4.89 0.35 -19.33
CA LEU A 204 -5.57 0.29 -18.03
C LEU A 204 -7.08 0.36 -18.24
N ALA A 205 -7.84 -0.52 -17.60
CA ALA A 205 -9.30 -0.44 -17.57
C ALA A 205 -9.80 0.56 -16.50
N GLY A 206 -10.98 1.14 -16.73
CA GLY A 206 -11.72 1.98 -15.78
C GLY A 206 -11.06 3.29 -15.35
N PRO A 207 -11.13 4.38 -16.14
CA PRO A 207 -11.45 4.47 -17.57
C PRO A 207 -10.33 3.88 -18.44
N GLU A 208 -10.67 3.51 -19.69
CA GLU A 208 -9.69 2.97 -20.65
C GLU A 208 -8.57 3.97 -20.92
N ARG A 209 -7.31 3.55 -20.72
CA ARG A 209 -6.14 4.40 -20.89
C ARG A 209 -4.99 3.64 -21.52
N LEU A 210 -4.46 4.13 -22.63
CA LEU A 210 -3.17 3.68 -23.16
C LEU A 210 -2.05 4.37 -22.38
N VAL A 211 -1.17 3.60 -21.75
CA VAL A 211 0.05 4.08 -21.10
C VAL A 211 1.24 3.67 -21.95
N VAL A 212 2.17 4.60 -22.19
CA VAL A 212 3.41 4.37 -22.92
C VAL A 212 4.60 4.87 -22.09
N ASP A 213 5.45 3.94 -21.68
CA ASP A 213 6.67 4.17 -20.90
C ASP A 213 7.89 4.15 -21.80
N LEU A 214 8.52 5.30 -21.99
CA LEU A 214 9.76 5.43 -22.73
C LEU A 214 10.95 5.18 -21.79
N GLN A 215 11.85 4.27 -22.15
CA GLN A 215 13.00 3.87 -21.35
C GLN A 215 14.22 4.73 -21.68
N ASN A 216 15.09 4.91 -20.68
CA ASN A 216 16.26 5.79 -20.74
C ASN A 216 15.88 7.22 -21.21
N THR A 217 14.70 7.73 -20.82
CA THR A 217 14.25 9.07 -21.22
C THR A 217 14.17 10.08 -20.08
N ARG A 218 14.62 11.30 -20.39
CA ARG A 218 14.45 12.50 -19.56
C ARG A 218 13.32 13.36 -20.12
N PHE A 219 12.41 13.80 -19.25
CA PHE A 219 11.28 14.64 -19.58
C PHE A 219 11.68 16.11 -19.55
N ASP A 220 12.01 16.68 -20.71
CA ASP A 220 12.51 18.05 -20.87
C ASP A 220 11.40 19.04 -21.19
N MET A 221 10.26 18.86 -20.52
CA MET A 221 9.10 19.73 -20.62
C MET A 221 8.56 20.02 -19.21
N SER A 222 7.80 21.09 -19.05
CA SER A 222 6.90 21.18 -17.90
C SER A 222 5.81 20.10 -18.00
N ALA A 223 5.21 19.72 -16.87
CA ALA A 223 4.14 18.71 -16.85
C ALA A 223 3.10 18.97 -17.96
N TYR A 224 2.89 17.98 -18.84
CA TYR A 224 2.09 18.15 -20.05
C TYR A 224 0.68 17.58 -19.85
N THR A 225 -0.35 18.37 -20.19
CA THR A 225 -1.74 17.90 -20.24
C THR A 225 -2.47 18.59 -21.38
N SER A 226 -3.18 17.82 -22.20
CA SER A 226 -4.00 18.30 -23.32
C SER A 226 -5.33 17.55 -23.36
N ASN A 227 -6.44 18.26 -23.54
CA ASN A 227 -7.75 17.64 -23.81
C ASN A 227 -7.94 17.52 -25.32
N VAL A 228 -8.51 16.41 -25.77
CA VAL A 228 -8.80 16.13 -27.19
C VAL A 228 -10.31 16.11 -27.37
N SER A 229 -10.83 16.89 -28.31
CA SER A 229 -12.26 17.15 -28.43
C SER A 229 -13.05 16.05 -29.14
N GLU A 230 -12.45 15.31 -30.06
CA GLU A 230 -13.13 14.29 -30.88
C GLU A 230 -12.19 13.13 -31.26
N GLY A 231 -12.75 11.92 -31.43
CA GLY A 231 -12.03 10.73 -31.90
C GLY A 231 -11.80 9.67 -30.82
N ALA A 232 -10.77 8.85 -31.00
CA ALA A 232 -10.45 7.72 -30.13
C ALA A 232 -9.84 8.10 -28.77
N VAL A 233 -9.37 9.35 -28.61
CA VAL A 233 -8.69 9.84 -27.40
C VAL A 233 -9.45 11.06 -26.88
N SER A 234 -9.66 11.14 -25.57
CA SER A 234 -10.28 12.29 -24.89
C SER A 234 -9.27 13.17 -24.15
N LYS A 235 -8.12 12.62 -23.73
CA LYS A 235 -7.10 13.37 -22.98
C LYS A 235 -5.70 12.77 -23.12
N ILE A 236 -4.67 13.62 -23.07
CA ILE A 236 -3.25 13.24 -23.11
C ILE A 236 -2.53 13.83 -21.89
N ARG A 237 -1.68 13.05 -21.23
CA ARG A 237 -0.86 13.44 -20.07
C ARG A 237 0.57 12.93 -20.23
N ALA A 238 1.57 13.70 -19.78
CA ALA A 238 2.94 13.19 -19.72
C ALA A 238 3.80 13.83 -18.63
N SER A 239 4.76 13.04 -18.10
CA SER A 239 5.74 13.48 -17.09
C SER A 239 6.97 12.56 -17.03
N GLN A 240 8.01 12.98 -16.29
CA GLN A 240 9.01 12.05 -15.78
C GLN A 240 8.32 11.03 -14.85
N PHE A 241 8.60 9.74 -15.04
CA PHE A 241 8.02 8.64 -14.29
C PHE A 241 9.04 7.95 -13.37
N GLY A 242 10.26 7.69 -13.85
CA GLY A 242 11.34 7.07 -13.09
C GLY A 242 12.67 7.81 -13.28
N LEU A 243 13.51 7.82 -12.25
CA LEU A 243 14.85 8.43 -12.29
C LEU A 243 15.97 7.38 -12.30
N ASP A 244 15.69 6.16 -11.84
CA ASP A 244 16.57 4.98 -11.96
C ASP A 244 15.70 3.71 -12.04
N PRO A 245 15.49 3.12 -13.23
CA PRO A 245 15.94 3.63 -14.53
C PRO A 245 15.20 4.92 -14.94
N LEU A 246 15.83 5.71 -15.82
CA LEU A 246 15.22 6.91 -16.41
C LEU A 246 14.02 6.52 -17.29
N VAL A 247 12.81 6.94 -16.90
CA VAL A 247 11.58 6.64 -17.65
C VAL A 247 10.69 7.86 -17.75
N SER A 248 10.23 8.21 -18.95
CA SER A 248 9.16 9.20 -19.16
C SER A 248 7.88 8.49 -19.56
N ARG A 249 6.74 8.88 -19.00
CA ARG A 249 5.43 8.23 -19.25
C ARG A 249 4.50 9.17 -19.99
N VAL A 250 3.84 8.66 -21.03
CA VAL A 250 2.74 9.33 -21.74
C VAL A 250 1.47 8.50 -21.58
N VAL A 251 0.34 9.14 -21.26
CA VAL A 251 -0.96 8.48 -21.02
C VAL A 251 -2.03 9.12 -21.90
N PHE A 252 -2.78 8.29 -22.63
CA PHE A 252 -3.92 8.67 -23.45
C PHE A 252 -5.20 8.08 -22.85
N ASP A 253 -6.16 8.92 -22.48
CA ASP A 253 -7.49 8.49 -22.06
C ASP A 253 -8.30 8.16 -23.32
N LEU A 254 -8.80 6.93 -23.45
CA LEU A 254 -9.43 6.41 -24.65
C LEU A 254 -10.96 6.48 -24.56
N ASN A 255 -11.61 6.70 -25.70
CA ASN A 255 -13.06 6.59 -25.86
C ASN A 255 -13.45 5.15 -26.22
N GLU A 256 -14.69 4.75 -25.94
CA GLU A 256 -15.17 3.38 -26.22
C GLU A 256 -15.01 2.98 -27.70
N GLY A 257 -14.60 1.72 -27.93
CA GLY A 257 -14.39 1.18 -29.28
C GLY A 257 -13.08 1.62 -29.95
N SER A 258 -12.14 2.17 -29.18
CA SER A 258 -10.86 2.66 -29.70
C SER A 258 -9.79 1.57 -29.79
N SER A 259 -9.03 1.57 -30.87
CA SER A 259 -7.81 0.76 -31.05
C SER A 259 -6.62 1.67 -31.39
N TYR A 260 -5.40 1.14 -31.29
CA TYR A 260 -4.19 1.90 -31.60
C TYR A 260 -3.09 1.04 -32.23
N LYS A 261 -2.17 1.71 -32.92
CA LYS A 261 -0.93 1.14 -33.45
C LYS A 261 0.23 2.09 -33.18
N ILE A 262 1.26 1.59 -32.50
CA ILE A 262 2.50 2.34 -32.23
C ILE A 262 3.54 1.99 -33.30
N THR A 263 4.20 3.01 -33.85
CA THR A 263 5.32 2.88 -34.77
C THR A 263 6.49 3.70 -34.23
N ALA A 264 7.65 3.06 -34.06
CA ALA A 264 8.87 3.77 -33.67
C ALA A 264 9.45 4.57 -34.85
N ALA A 265 9.86 5.80 -34.59
CA ALA A 265 10.56 6.67 -35.53
C ALA A 265 11.99 6.93 -35.04
N SER A 266 12.84 7.52 -35.89
CA SER A 266 14.21 7.88 -35.52
C SER A 266 14.29 8.94 -34.42
N ASP A 267 13.24 9.75 -34.25
CA ASP A 267 13.12 10.88 -33.33
C ASP A 267 11.91 10.76 -32.40
N GLY A 268 11.49 9.54 -32.07
CA GLY A 268 10.39 9.29 -31.14
C GLY A 268 9.47 8.16 -31.55
N ILE A 269 8.19 8.31 -31.24
CA ILE A 269 7.15 7.34 -31.57
C ILE A 269 5.91 8.04 -32.13
N ILE A 270 5.23 7.34 -33.04
CA ILE A 270 3.98 7.73 -33.65
C ILE A 270 2.92 6.73 -33.23
N ILE A 271 1.79 7.22 -32.72
CA ILE A 271 0.66 6.39 -32.29
C ILE A 271 -0.55 6.79 -33.11
N LYS A 272 -1.04 5.87 -33.94
CA LYS A 272 -2.26 6.06 -34.72
C LYS A 272 -3.43 5.37 -34.02
N PHE A 273 -4.54 6.07 -33.86
CA PHE A 273 -5.75 5.59 -33.21
C PHE A 273 -6.89 5.38 -34.21
N GLU A 274 -7.72 4.37 -34.01
CA GLU A 274 -8.91 4.08 -34.83
C GLU A 274 -10.13 3.85 -33.91
N GLN A 275 -11.34 4.17 -34.38
CA GLN A 275 -12.58 4.02 -33.61
C GLN A 275 -13.69 3.49 -34.52
N ASP A 276 -14.12 2.24 -34.31
CA ASP A 276 -15.24 1.66 -35.03
C ASP A 276 -16.55 1.96 -34.30
N LYS A 277 -17.56 2.50 -35.00
CA LYS A 277 -18.91 2.72 -34.45
C LYS A 277 -19.81 1.53 -34.78
N PRO A 278 -20.24 0.70 -33.80
CA PRO A 278 -21.26 -0.32 -34.04
C PRO A 278 -22.66 0.32 -34.15
N VAL A 279 -23.45 -0.10 -35.14
CA VAL A 279 -24.90 0.17 -35.16
C VAL A 279 -25.59 -0.91 -34.31
N VAL A 280 -26.26 -0.50 -33.24
CA VAL A 280 -27.05 -1.39 -32.36
C VAL A 280 -28.51 -1.37 -32.83
N PRO A 281 -29.11 -2.49 -33.31
CA PRO A 281 -30.53 -2.54 -33.62
C PRO A 281 -31.41 -2.91 -32.39
N GLU A 282 -32.67 -2.53 -32.47
CA GLU A 282 -33.75 -2.75 -31.51
C GLU A 282 -34.25 -4.22 -31.52
N ILE A 283 -34.82 -4.66 -30.39
CA ILE A 283 -35.19 -6.05 -30.09
C ILE A 283 -36.39 -6.53 -30.92
N ILE A 284 -36.27 -7.69 -31.57
CA ILE A 284 -37.41 -8.53 -31.99
C ILE A 284 -37.06 -9.99 -31.66
N ASP A 285 -37.93 -10.66 -30.90
CA ASP A 285 -37.87 -12.10 -30.65
C ASP A 285 -38.78 -12.85 -31.65
N GLU A 286 -38.27 -13.99 -32.14
CA GLU A 286 -38.96 -15.23 -32.58
C GLU A 286 -38.18 -15.92 -33.72
N GLY A 287 -37.48 -17.03 -33.40
CA GLY A 287 -37.06 -18.07 -34.37
C GLY A 287 -35.57 -18.51 -34.34
N GLN A 288 -35.28 -19.54 -33.55
CA GLN A 288 -33.98 -20.24 -33.36
C GLN A 288 -33.10 -20.49 -34.61
N PRO A 289 -31.75 -20.55 -34.43
CA PRO A 289 -31.05 -21.86 -34.46
C PRO A 289 -29.93 -22.04 -33.41
N LEU A 290 -29.81 -21.12 -32.44
CA LEU A 290 -28.76 -21.15 -31.43
C LEU A 290 -29.21 -21.86 -30.16
N THR A 291 -28.68 -23.06 -29.93
CA THR A 291 -28.87 -23.76 -28.66
C THR A 291 -27.63 -23.57 -27.78
N TYR A 292 -27.87 -23.07 -26.57
CA TYR A 292 -26.85 -22.94 -25.52
C TYR A 292 -27.23 -23.88 -24.38
N GLY A 293 -26.34 -24.79 -23.98
CA GLY A 293 -26.65 -25.82 -22.99
C GLY A 293 -25.46 -26.18 -22.09
N MET A 294 -25.75 -26.41 -20.81
CA MET A 294 -24.79 -26.81 -19.79
C MET A 294 -24.56 -28.34 -19.84
N GLY A 295 -23.29 -28.76 -19.90
CA GLY A 295 -22.85 -30.15 -19.79
C GLY A 295 -21.68 -30.30 -18.80
N ALA A 296 -21.45 -31.52 -18.29
CA ALA A 296 -20.71 -31.82 -17.05
C ALA A 296 -19.19 -31.49 -16.97
N ALA A 297 -18.64 -30.62 -17.82
CA ALA A 297 -17.27 -30.09 -17.66
C ALA A 297 -16.99 -28.83 -18.51
N ALA A 298 -17.82 -28.55 -19.52
CA ALA A 298 -17.67 -27.43 -20.44
C ALA A 298 -19.04 -27.00 -20.98
N THR A 299 -19.24 -25.70 -21.17
CA THR A 299 -20.49 -25.18 -21.72
C THR A 299 -20.39 -25.10 -23.24
N LYS A 300 -21.45 -25.53 -23.96
CA LYS A 300 -21.46 -25.57 -25.42
C LYS A 300 -22.45 -24.57 -26.01
N LEU A 301 -21.98 -23.73 -26.93
CA LEU A 301 -22.82 -23.03 -27.89
C LEU A 301 -22.87 -23.85 -29.17
N LYS A 302 -24.06 -24.31 -29.55
CA LYS A 302 -24.27 -25.08 -30.77
C LYS A 302 -25.11 -24.30 -31.76
N ILE A 303 -24.54 -24.13 -32.95
CA ILE A 303 -25.18 -23.53 -34.12
C ILE A 303 -25.60 -24.68 -35.03
N ALA A 304 -26.87 -25.07 -34.98
CA ALA A 304 -27.42 -26.19 -35.75
C ALA A 304 -28.39 -25.66 -36.79
N LEU A 305 -28.21 -26.03 -38.06
CA LEU A 305 -29.09 -25.60 -39.15
C LEU A 305 -29.56 -26.83 -39.94
N ASP A 306 -30.75 -26.73 -40.56
CA ASP A 306 -31.41 -27.82 -41.31
C ASP A 306 -30.67 -28.26 -42.58
N SER A 307 -29.51 -27.66 -42.88
CA SER A 307 -28.70 -27.91 -44.08
C SER A 307 -27.20 -27.84 -43.77
N THR A 308 -26.35 -28.32 -44.68
CA THR A 308 -24.89 -28.31 -44.53
C THR A 308 -24.36 -26.91 -44.28
N VAL A 309 -23.88 -26.63 -43.06
CA VAL A 309 -23.36 -25.32 -42.64
C VAL A 309 -21.87 -25.29 -42.86
N LYS A 310 -21.36 -24.16 -43.38
CA LYS A 310 -19.92 -23.91 -43.45
C LYS A 310 -19.59 -22.63 -42.70
N LEU A 311 -18.82 -22.77 -41.61
CA LEU A 311 -18.10 -21.64 -41.02
C LEU A 311 -17.14 -21.09 -42.08
N LEU A 312 -17.32 -19.82 -42.44
CA LEU A 312 -16.49 -19.17 -43.45
C LEU A 312 -15.22 -18.60 -42.81
N ASP A 313 -15.35 -18.05 -41.60
CA ASP A 313 -14.26 -17.42 -40.86
C ASP A 313 -14.59 -17.34 -39.37
N SER A 314 -13.56 -17.17 -38.54
CA SER A 314 -13.70 -16.90 -37.10
C SER A 314 -12.61 -15.95 -36.62
N GLU A 315 -12.99 -14.93 -35.87
CA GLU A 315 -12.07 -13.92 -35.34
C GLU A 315 -12.36 -13.66 -33.86
N TYR A 316 -11.30 -13.52 -33.05
CA TYR A 316 -11.43 -13.14 -31.64
C TYR A 316 -10.85 -11.75 -31.40
N SER A 317 -11.72 -10.84 -30.95
CA SER A 317 -11.33 -9.52 -30.46
C SER A 317 -11.08 -9.59 -28.95
N LYS A 318 -9.80 -9.47 -28.56
CA LYS A 318 -9.39 -9.48 -27.15
C LYS A 318 -9.92 -8.27 -26.38
N SER A 319 -10.00 -7.10 -27.02
CA SER A 319 -10.50 -5.87 -26.38
C SER A 319 -11.99 -5.95 -26.07
N GLU A 320 -12.78 -6.54 -26.96
CA GLU A 320 -14.22 -6.70 -26.75
C GLU A 320 -14.58 -7.99 -26.00
N GLY A 321 -13.61 -8.88 -25.79
CA GLY A 321 -13.85 -10.24 -25.33
C GLY A 321 -14.81 -11.00 -26.26
N LYS A 322 -14.76 -10.72 -27.57
CA LYS A 322 -15.78 -11.13 -28.54
C LYS A 322 -15.22 -12.14 -29.52
N LEU A 323 -15.79 -13.34 -29.57
CA LEU A 323 -15.58 -14.32 -30.64
C LEU A 323 -16.66 -14.12 -31.72
N SER A 324 -16.25 -13.75 -32.92
CA SER A 324 -17.11 -13.56 -34.09
C SER A 324 -16.98 -14.75 -35.05
N LEU A 325 -18.10 -15.38 -35.40
CA LEU A 325 -18.19 -16.49 -36.33
C LEU A 325 -18.97 -16.07 -37.58
N LYS A 326 -18.34 -16.18 -38.75
CA LYS A 326 -18.90 -15.71 -40.02
C LYS A 326 -19.52 -16.83 -40.84
N PHE A 327 -20.72 -16.58 -41.34
CA PHE A 327 -21.50 -17.50 -42.16
C PHE A 327 -22.11 -16.79 -43.38
N ASP A 328 -22.47 -17.57 -44.39
CA ASP A 328 -23.33 -17.10 -45.50
C ASP A 328 -24.76 -16.85 -44.95
N SER A 329 -25.33 -15.68 -45.26
CA SER A 329 -26.66 -15.30 -44.73
C SER A 329 -27.78 -16.24 -45.14
N LYS A 330 -27.64 -17.02 -46.23
CA LYS A 330 -28.68 -17.97 -46.68
C LYS A 330 -29.04 -19.03 -45.65
N TYR A 331 -28.13 -19.30 -44.71
CA TYR A 331 -28.36 -20.28 -43.66
C TYR A 331 -29.16 -19.72 -42.46
N PHE A 332 -29.35 -18.39 -42.38
CA PHE A 332 -30.03 -17.73 -41.27
C PHE A 332 -31.34 -17.10 -41.75
N LYS A 333 -32.47 -17.70 -41.35
CA LYS A 333 -33.80 -17.22 -41.72
C LYS A 333 -34.15 -15.87 -41.07
N ASN A 334 -33.64 -15.62 -39.86
CA ASN A 334 -33.96 -14.43 -39.06
C ASN A 334 -33.00 -13.25 -39.29
N GLU A 335 -33.45 -12.02 -39.01
CA GLU A 335 -32.76 -10.79 -39.42
C GLU A 335 -31.68 -10.28 -38.44
N ALA A 336 -31.87 -10.48 -37.14
CA ALA A 336 -30.87 -10.29 -36.10
C ALA A 336 -31.38 -10.91 -34.79
N MET A 337 -30.49 -11.21 -33.84
CA MET A 337 -30.87 -11.73 -32.53
C MET A 337 -29.87 -11.31 -31.45
N GLN A 338 -30.33 -11.18 -30.22
CA GLN A 338 -29.46 -11.09 -29.05
C GLN A 338 -30.04 -11.91 -27.90
N ALA A 339 -29.18 -12.68 -27.22
CA ALA A 339 -29.50 -13.38 -25.99
C ALA A 339 -28.48 -13.01 -24.90
N ALA A 340 -28.96 -12.49 -23.77
CA ALA A 340 -28.13 -12.34 -22.58
C ALA A 340 -27.95 -13.72 -21.93
N ILE A 341 -26.71 -14.11 -21.63
CA ILE A 341 -26.39 -15.39 -21.01
C ILE A 341 -25.97 -15.18 -19.55
N ASN A 342 -25.08 -14.21 -19.31
CA ASN A 342 -24.60 -13.78 -17.99
C ASN A 342 -24.13 -14.94 -17.11
N ASP A 343 -23.36 -15.87 -17.68
CA ASP A 343 -22.80 -17.00 -16.94
C ASP A 343 -21.27 -16.92 -16.83
N THR A 344 -20.67 -17.94 -16.23
CA THR A 344 -19.23 -18.04 -15.99
C THR A 344 -18.39 -17.99 -17.28
N TYR A 345 -18.98 -18.26 -18.45
CA TYR A 345 -18.27 -18.38 -19.73
C TYR A 345 -18.67 -17.30 -20.73
N LEU A 346 -19.94 -16.88 -20.76
CA LEU A 346 -20.49 -15.94 -21.72
C LEU A 346 -21.32 -14.85 -21.05
N LYS A 347 -21.08 -13.60 -21.45
CA LYS A 347 -21.90 -12.43 -21.13
C LYS A 347 -23.17 -12.44 -21.98
N LYS A 348 -23.02 -12.52 -23.31
CA LYS A 348 -24.14 -12.53 -24.27
C LYS A 348 -23.75 -13.18 -25.59
N VAL A 349 -24.75 -13.53 -26.39
CA VAL A 349 -24.58 -13.92 -27.80
C VAL A 349 -25.42 -13.01 -28.69
N THR A 350 -24.88 -12.59 -29.83
CA THR A 350 -25.62 -11.85 -30.84
C THR A 350 -25.52 -12.51 -32.21
N VAL A 351 -26.53 -12.29 -33.04
CA VAL A 351 -26.55 -12.66 -34.45
C VAL A 351 -26.86 -11.39 -35.23
N SER A 352 -26.01 -11.02 -36.18
CA SER A 352 -26.21 -9.85 -37.02
C SER A 352 -25.98 -10.17 -38.49
N LYS A 353 -26.83 -9.63 -39.37
CA LYS A 353 -26.61 -9.67 -40.82
C LYS A 353 -25.85 -8.44 -41.28
N ALA A 354 -24.82 -8.63 -42.09
CA ALA A 354 -24.14 -7.58 -42.80
C ALA A 354 -24.79 -7.34 -44.17
N SER A 355 -24.76 -6.08 -44.64
CA SER A 355 -25.22 -5.68 -45.97
C SER A 355 -24.53 -6.42 -47.13
N SER A 356 -23.38 -7.03 -46.84
CA SER A 356 -22.59 -7.86 -47.77
C SER A 356 -23.09 -9.30 -47.94
N GLY A 357 -24.21 -9.69 -47.31
CA GLY A 357 -24.79 -11.03 -47.45
C GLY A 357 -24.17 -12.08 -46.52
N TYR A 358 -23.53 -11.65 -45.44
CA TYR A 358 -23.00 -12.52 -44.39
C TYR A 358 -23.75 -12.36 -43.08
N THR A 359 -23.84 -13.45 -42.31
CA THR A 359 -24.32 -13.44 -40.92
C THR A 359 -23.15 -13.67 -39.99
N TYR A 360 -23.08 -12.89 -38.91
CA TYR A 360 -22.12 -13.04 -37.82
C TYR A 360 -22.83 -13.54 -36.58
N VAL A 361 -22.31 -14.61 -35.98
CA VAL A 361 -22.68 -15.04 -34.62
C VAL A 361 -21.55 -14.60 -33.69
N ASN A 362 -21.82 -13.66 -32.80
CA ASN A 362 -20.85 -13.12 -31.86
C ASN A 362 -21.11 -13.64 -30.46
N ALA A 363 -20.14 -14.35 -29.88
CA ALA A 363 -20.16 -14.75 -28.48
C ALA A 363 -19.26 -13.81 -27.67
N TYR A 364 -19.82 -13.14 -26.68
CA TYR A 364 -19.08 -12.25 -25.77
C TYR A 364 -18.70 -13.06 -24.54
N LEU A 365 -17.40 -13.32 -24.39
CA LEU A 365 -16.84 -14.17 -23.35
C LEU A 365 -16.77 -13.43 -22.01
N SER A 366 -17.04 -14.17 -20.95
CA SER A 366 -16.74 -13.79 -19.57
C SER A 366 -15.24 -13.89 -19.31
N ASP A 367 -14.74 -13.12 -18.35
CA ASP A 367 -13.31 -12.94 -18.16
C ASP A 367 -12.59 -14.25 -17.80
N GLY A 368 -11.53 -14.57 -18.55
CA GLY A 368 -10.76 -15.81 -18.41
C GLY A 368 -11.38 -17.04 -19.07
N ALA A 369 -12.53 -16.90 -19.74
CA ALA A 369 -13.05 -17.97 -20.59
C ALA A 369 -12.15 -18.19 -21.81
N LYS A 370 -11.89 -19.46 -22.11
CA LYS A 370 -11.23 -19.96 -23.33
C LYS A 370 -12.29 -20.65 -24.19
N TYR A 371 -12.01 -20.80 -25.48
CA TYR A 371 -12.93 -21.45 -26.41
C TYR A 371 -12.19 -22.43 -27.34
N ASP A 372 -12.92 -23.44 -27.80
CA ASP A 372 -12.51 -24.36 -28.86
C ASP A 372 -13.66 -24.48 -29.88
N ILE A 373 -13.35 -24.43 -31.18
CA ILE A 373 -14.36 -24.48 -32.25
C ILE A 373 -14.24 -25.81 -32.96
N LYS A 374 -15.34 -26.56 -33.00
CA LYS A 374 -15.46 -27.79 -33.78
C LYS A 374 -16.49 -27.60 -34.88
N ASN A 375 -16.05 -27.80 -36.11
CA ASN A 375 -16.91 -27.73 -37.29
C ASN A 375 -17.24 -29.14 -37.80
N SER A 376 -18.51 -29.40 -38.05
CA SER A 376 -19.02 -30.65 -38.64
C SER A 376 -19.89 -30.34 -39.86
N SER A 377 -20.28 -31.35 -40.62
CA SER A 377 -21.14 -31.15 -41.80
C SER A 377 -22.50 -30.52 -41.46
N THR A 378 -23.01 -30.67 -40.25
CA THR A 378 -24.37 -30.23 -39.87
C THR A 378 -24.40 -29.21 -38.73
N ALA A 379 -23.26 -28.88 -38.13
CA ALA A 379 -23.20 -27.96 -36.99
C ALA A 379 -21.82 -27.36 -36.77
N VAL A 380 -21.79 -26.14 -36.24
CA VAL A 380 -20.63 -25.54 -35.59
C VAL A 380 -20.85 -25.57 -34.08
N GLU A 381 -19.96 -26.22 -33.35
CA GLU A 381 -19.98 -26.29 -31.89
C GLU A 381 -18.81 -25.48 -31.33
N VAL A 382 -19.12 -24.53 -30.45
CA VAL A 382 -18.11 -23.82 -29.64
C VAL A 382 -18.17 -24.36 -28.23
N THR A 383 -17.04 -24.90 -27.76
CA THR A 383 -16.89 -25.36 -26.38
C THR A 383 -16.15 -24.28 -25.59
N PHE A 384 -16.78 -23.78 -24.54
CA PHE A 384 -16.14 -22.83 -23.63
C PHE A 384 -15.58 -23.57 -22.42
N THR A 385 -14.34 -23.23 -22.08
CA THR A 385 -13.66 -23.73 -20.89
C THR A 385 -13.14 -22.54 -20.10
N ARG A 386 -12.79 -22.78 -18.84
CA ARG A 386 -12.04 -21.80 -18.05
C ARG A 386 -10.84 -22.54 -17.50
N GLU A 387 -9.66 -21.97 -17.65
CA GLU A 387 -8.54 -22.42 -16.84
C GLU A 387 -8.93 -22.14 -15.39
N ARG A 388 -8.89 -23.14 -14.51
CA ARG A 388 -9.27 -22.96 -13.10
C ARG A 388 -8.41 -21.80 -12.60
N ALA A 389 -9.04 -20.67 -12.26
CA ALA A 389 -8.31 -19.51 -11.76
C ALA A 389 -7.45 -20.01 -10.59
N ALA A 390 -6.17 -19.62 -10.57
CA ALA A 390 -5.32 -19.91 -9.41
C ALA A 390 -6.10 -19.45 -8.17
N LYS A 391 -6.22 -20.34 -7.18
CA LYS A 391 -6.91 -20.00 -5.94
C LYS A 391 -6.25 -18.73 -5.35
N PRO A 392 -7.05 -17.80 -4.80
CA PRO A 392 -6.55 -16.56 -4.24
C PRO A 392 -5.45 -16.79 -3.20
N LEU A 393 -4.48 -15.87 -3.15
CA LEU A 393 -3.49 -15.77 -2.08
C LEU A 393 -4.08 -15.02 -0.89
N ILE A 394 -4.04 -15.66 0.28
CA ILE A 394 -4.59 -15.14 1.53
C ILE A 394 -3.43 -14.89 2.50
N VAL A 395 -3.28 -13.66 2.97
CA VAL A 395 -2.36 -13.38 4.08
C VAL A 395 -3.12 -13.40 5.38
N ILE A 396 -2.67 -14.24 6.31
CA ILE A 396 -3.23 -14.41 7.64
C ILE A 396 -2.30 -13.72 8.64
N ASP A 397 -2.82 -12.73 9.34
CA ASP A 397 -2.09 -12.00 10.36
C ASP A 397 -2.50 -12.44 11.76
N ALA A 398 -1.61 -13.18 12.43
CA ALA A 398 -1.79 -13.51 13.84
C ALA A 398 -1.35 -12.32 14.71
N GLY A 399 -2.30 -11.63 15.33
CA GLY A 399 -2.07 -10.43 16.14
C GLY A 399 -0.97 -10.60 17.19
N HIS A 400 -0.30 -9.50 17.56
CA HIS A 400 0.71 -9.46 18.64
C HIS A 400 1.93 -10.40 18.41
N GLY A 401 2.56 -10.89 19.48
CA GLY A 401 3.68 -11.83 19.42
C GLY A 401 4.94 -11.32 20.13
N GLY A 402 5.77 -12.25 20.63
CA GLY A 402 7.01 -11.95 21.34
C GLY A 402 6.78 -11.04 22.54
N LYS A 403 7.37 -9.84 22.49
CA LYS A 403 7.30 -8.82 23.55
C LYS A 403 5.91 -8.21 23.74
N ASP A 404 5.01 -8.36 22.77
CA ASP A 404 3.65 -7.89 22.85
C ASP A 404 2.71 -9.08 23.12
N PRO A 405 2.17 -9.22 24.34
CA PRO A 405 1.26 -10.32 24.68
C PRO A 405 -0.16 -10.13 24.11
N GLY A 406 -0.50 -8.93 23.64
CA GLY A 406 -1.88 -8.52 23.45
C GLY A 406 -2.65 -8.48 24.77
N ALA A 407 -3.96 -8.66 24.69
CA ALA A 407 -4.80 -8.75 25.88
C ALA A 407 -4.47 -10.01 26.71
N VAL A 408 -4.61 -9.90 28.04
CA VAL A 408 -4.29 -10.98 28.98
C VAL A 408 -5.56 -11.35 29.75
N GLY A 409 -5.89 -12.64 29.73
CA GLY A 409 -7.01 -13.22 30.45
C GLY A 409 -6.91 -12.96 31.95
N ILE A 410 -8.04 -12.67 32.58
CA ILE A 410 -8.06 -12.26 33.98
C ILE A 410 -7.90 -13.47 34.89
N ASP A 411 -8.59 -14.58 34.58
CA ASP A 411 -8.70 -15.73 35.46
C ASP A 411 -7.52 -16.70 35.30
N THR A 412 -7.02 -16.86 34.08
CA THR A 412 -6.05 -17.91 33.73
C THR A 412 -4.70 -17.38 33.29
N LYS A 413 -4.61 -16.06 33.04
CA LYS A 413 -3.42 -15.37 32.49
C LYS A 413 -3.01 -15.82 31.09
N VAL A 414 -3.87 -16.56 30.39
CA VAL A 414 -3.66 -16.85 28.95
C VAL A 414 -3.57 -15.54 28.18
N THR A 415 -2.65 -15.48 27.22
CA THR A 415 -2.43 -14.28 26.42
C THR A 415 -3.11 -14.40 25.07
N GLU A 416 -3.55 -13.27 24.53
CA GLU A 416 -4.15 -13.19 23.20
C GLU A 416 -3.22 -13.78 22.14
N LYS A 417 -1.93 -13.44 22.19
CA LYS A 417 -0.93 -13.93 21.22
C LYS A 417 -0.84 -15.46 21.11
N GLU A 418 -1.10 -16.19 22.21
CA GLU A 418 -1.10 -17.66 22.27
C GLU A 418 -2.38 -18.26 21.67
N ILE A 419 -3.51 -17.56 21.81
CA ILE A 419 -4.79 -17.98 21.24
C ILE A 419 -4.81 -17.74 19.72
N VAL A 420 -4.42 -16.53 19.29
CA VAL A 420 -4.57 -16.12 17.88
C VAL A 420 -3.61 -16.84 16.95
N ILE A 421 -2.39 -17.19 17.41
CA ILE A 421 -1.45 -17.95 16.57
C ILE A 421 -1.94 -19.38 16.29
N ASP A 422 -2.61 -20.00 17.27
CA ASP A 422 -3.18 -21.33 17.13
C ASP A 422 -4.39 -21.33 16.18
N ILE A 423 -5.30 -20.35 16.33
CA ILE A 423 -6.42 -20.18 15.40
C ILE A 423 -5.92 -19.89 13.98
N ALA A 424 -4.93 -18.99 13.83
CA ALA A 424 -4.33 -18.66 12.54
C ALA A 424 -3.71 -19.90 11.86
N GLY A 425 -2.94 -20.71 12.58
CA GLY A 425 -2.33 -21.92 12.04
C GLY A 425 -3.36 -23.03 11.71
N LYS A 426 -4.47 -23.12 12.46
CA LYS A 426 -5.60 -24.00 12.09
C LYS A 426 -6.26 -23.52 10.80
N LEU A 427 -6.54 -22.22 10.67
CA LEU A 427 -7.12 -21.64 9.46
C LEU A 427 -6.19 -21.81 8.24
N GLN A 428 -4.88 -21.61 8.42
CA GLN A 428 -3.87 -21.78 7.38
C GLN A 428 -3.96 -23.17 6.74
N ARG A 429 -3.88 -24.22 7.58
CA ARG A 429 -3.97 -25.62 7.13
C ARG A 429 -5.27 -25.91 6.39
N LEU A 430 -6.40 -25.45 6.95
CA LEU A 430 -7.73 -25.62 6.33
C LEU A 430 -7.82 -24.96 4.95
N LEU A 431 -7.23 -23.78 4.77
CA LEU A 431 -7.21 -23.08 3.49
C LEU A 431 -6.29 -23.78 2.48
N GLU A 432 -5.13 -24.24 2.92
CA GLU A 432 -4.19 -24.98 2.05
C GLU A 432 -4.76 -26.32 1.57
N ASP A 433 -5.47 -27.05 2.44
CA ASP A 433 -6.17 -28.28 2.10
C ASP A 433 -7.26 -28.05 1.02
N GLU A 434 -7.85 -26.85 0.99
CA GLU A 434 -8.82 -26.40 -0.02
C GLU A 434 -8.17 -25.79 -1.27
N GLY A 435 -6.84 -25.86 -1.34
CA GLY A 435 -6.00 -25.44 -2.46
C GLY A 435 -5.73 -23.93 -2.52
N TYR A 436 -6.07 -23.15 -1.49
CA TYR A 436 -5.67 -21.75 -1.40
C TYR A 436 -4.18 -21.61 -1.13
N LYS A 437 -3.59 -20.51 -1.60
CA LYS A 437 -2.24 -20.14 -1.21
C LYS A 437 -2.34 -19.29 0.04
N THR A 438 -1.45 -19.52 1.01
CA THR A 438 -1.44 -18.74 2.25
C THR A 438 -0.05 -18.22 2.59
N ILE A 439 0.00 -17.10 3.32
CA ILE A 439 1.21 -16.58 3.98
C ILE A 439 0.79 -16.12 5.38
N MET A 440 1.52 -16.54 6.41
CA MET A 440 1.34 -15.99 7.76
C MET A 440 2.32 -14.85 8.03
N THR A 441 1.87 -13.80 8.75
CA THR A 441 2.78 -12.69 9.14
C THR A 441 3.82 -13.10 10.18
N ARG A 442 3.52 -14.13 10.98
CA ARG A 442 4.43 -14.85 11.88
C ARG A 442 3.94 -16.29 12.04
N GLU A 443 4.86 -17.25 12.15
CA GLU A 443 4.55 -18.68 12.38
C GLU A 443 4.86 -19.16 13.80
N ASP A 444 5.50 -18.30 14.60
CA ASP A 444 5.88 -18.57 15.98
C ASP A 444 5.58 -17.34 16.89
N ASP A 445 6.08 -17.38 18.13
CA ASP A 445 5.95 -16.29 19.11
C ASP A 445 6.94 -15.13 18.87
N THR A 446 7.04 -14.67 17.62
CA THR A 446 7.84 -13.50 17.24
C THR A 446 7.00 -12.23 17.16
N PHE A 447 7.55 -11.11 17.64
CA PHE A 447 6.93 -9.79 17.46
C PHE A 447 7.11 -9.28 16.02
N VAL A 448 6.00 -8.89 15.38
CA VAL A 448 6.01 -8.24 14.05
C VAL A 448 5.37 -6.85 14.15
N ASP A 449 6.09 -5.84 13.65
CA ASP A 449 5.61 -4.44 13.62
C ASP A 449 4.37 -4.28 12.72
N LEU A 450 3.47 -3.36 13.07
CA LEU A 450 2.20 -3.13 12.38
C LEU A 450 2.38 -2.80 10.88
N TYR A 451 3.38 -2.00 10.52
CA TYR A 451 3.65 -1.65 9.13
C TYR A 451 4.27 -2.83 8.38
N LYS A 452 5.10 -3.63 9.06
CA LYS A 452 5.68 -4.85 8.48
C LYS A 452 4.61 -5.90 8.14
N ARG A 453 3.55 -6.03 8.95
CA ARG A 453 2.41 -6.94 8.66
C ARG A 453 1.74 -6.57 7.34
N ALA A 454 1.46 -5.29 7.14
CA ALA A 454 0.89 -4.79 5.89
C ALA A 454 1.87 -4.94 4.71
N ALA A 455 3.15 -4.69 4.93
CA ALA A 455 4.18 -4.86 3.90
C ALA A 455 4.27 -6.30 3.39
N ILE A 456 4.27 -7.30 4.29
CA ILE A 456 4.25 -8.73 3.91
C ILE A 456 3.10 -9.02 2.94
N ALA A 457 1.90 -8.50 3.23
CA ALA A 457 0.75 -8.71 2.38
C ALA A 457 0.86 -8.00 1.02
N ASN A 458 1.39 -6.77 1.04
CA ASN A 458 1.57 -5.95 -0.15
C ASN A 458 2.63 -6.51 -1.09
N GLU A 459 3.76 -6.95 -0.55
CA GLU A 459 4.88 -7.58 -1.27
C GLU A 459 4.46 -8.87 -1.95
N ALA A 460 3.66 -9.68 -1.25
CA ALA A 460 3.17 -10.94 -1.76
C ALA A 460 2.10 -10.78 -2.85
N GLY A 461 1.52 -9.57 -3.00
CA GLY A 461 0.40 -9.33 -3.90
C GLY A 461 -0.84 -10.14 -3.49
N ALA A 462 -1.14 -10.22 -2.19
CA ALA A 462 -2.26 -11.01 -1.69
C ALA A 462 -3.61 -10.48 -2.19
N ASP A 463 -4.57 -11.40 -2.38
CA ASP A 463 -5.93 -11.08 -2.81
C ASP A 463 -6.79 -10.61 -1.63
N ILE A 464 -6.57 -11.18 -0.43
CA ILE A 464 -7.15 -10.70 0.83
C ILE A 464 -6.13 -10.73 1.97
N PHE A 465 -6.34 -9.84 2.95
CA PHE A 465 -5.63 -9.82 4.23
C PHE A 465 -6.62 -10.02 5.38
N LEU A 466 -6.36 -10.98 6.25
CA LEU A 466 -7.19 -11.26 7.42
C LEU A 466 -6.33 -11.22 8.69
N SER A 467 -6.59 -10.23 9.55
CA SER A 467 -5.98 -10.14 10.88
C SER A 467 -6.88 -10.77 11.95
N ILE A 468 -6.29 -11.59 12.83
CA ILE A 468 -7.00 -12.37 13.84
C ILE A 468 -6.59 -11.88 15.23
N HIS A 469 -7.58 -11.45 16.01
CA HIS A 469 -7.45 -10.86 17.33
C HIS A 469 -8.50 -11.38 18.32
N ILE A 470 -8.26 -11.14 19.61
CA ILE A 470 -9.22 -11.36 20.70
C ILE A 470 -9.33 -10.07 21.51
N ASN A 471 -10.56 -9.57 21.64
CA ASN A 471 -10.82 -8.29 22.25
C ASN A 471 -10.68 -8.35 23.77
N ALA A 472 -10.71 -7.18 24.40
CA ALA A 472 -10.80 -7.03 25.85
C ALA A 472 -11.61 -5.80 26.23
N SER A 473 -12.26 -5.87 27.38
CA SER A 473 -13.03 -4.77 27.97
C SER A 473 -12.74 -4.64 29.46
N THR A 474 -12.89 -3.43 29.99
CA THR A 474 -12.92 -3.19 31.44
C THR A 474 -14.16 -3.80 32.08
N SER A 475 -15.23 -4.05 31.32
CA SER A 475 -16.42 -4.74 31.79
C SER A 475 -16.36 -6.23 31.44
N ARG A 476 -16.32 -7.09 32.46
CA ARG A 476 -16.26 -8.56 32.30
C ARG A 476 -17.52 -9.18 31.71
N SER A 477 -18.62 -8.43 31.60
CA SER A 477 -19.88 -8.91 30.99
C SER A 477 -19.92 -8.78 29.47
N VAL A 478 -19.00 -8.02 28.88
CA VAL A 478 -18.93 -7.85 27.43
C VAL A 478 -18.44 -9.14 26.80
N SER A 479 -19.13 -9.61 25.76
CA SER A 479 -18.80 -10.81 24.99
C SER A 479 -19.21 -10.67 23.53
N GLY A 480 -18.83 -11.64 22.71
CA GLY A 480 -19.24 -11.75 21.31
C GLY A 480 -18.17 -11.33 20.31
N ILE A 481 -18.52 -11.49 19.04
CA ILE A 481 -17.61 -11.28 17.90
C ILE A 481 -17.94 -9.97 17.20
N GLU A 482 -16.92 -9.19 16.86
CA GLU A 482 -16.99 -8.06 15.92
C GLU A 482 -15.96 -8.22 14.79
N THR A 483 -16.29 -7.69 13.61
CA THR A 483 -15.38 -7.69 12.47
C THR A 483 -15.12 -6.27 11.98
N LEU A 484 -13.87 -5.89 11.96
CA LEU A 484 -13.41 -4.54 11.72
C LEU A 484 -12.95 -4.41 10.26
N TYR A 485 -13.18 -3.24 9.67
CA TYR A 485 -12.82 -2.99 8.28
C TYR A 485 -12.42 -1.54 8.02
N TYR A 486 -11.66 -1.33 6.95
CA TYR A 486 -11.41 -0.02 6.39
C TYR A 486 -12.58 0.39 5.47
N PRO A 487 -13.32 1.48 5.75
CA PRO A 487 -14.45 1.91 4.92
C PRO A 487 -13.97 2.59 3.63
N SER A 488 -14.60 2.26 2.51
CA SER A 488 -14.46 3.07 1.28
C SER A 488 -15.03 4.47 1.49
N SER A 489 -14.23 5.52 1.28
CA SER A 489 -14.67 6.91 1.37
C SER A 489 -15.65 7.25 0.24
N THR A 490 -16.96 7.20 0.50
CA THR A 490 -18.00 7.71 -0.41
C THR A 490 -18.25 9.22 -0.25
N SER A 491 -17.44 9.93 0.53
CA SER A 491 -17.57 11.39 0.70
C SER A 491 -16.21 12.00 1.04
N SER A 492 -15.74 12.92 0.19
CA SER A 492 -14.58 13.82 0.36
C SER A 492 -13.17 13.21 0.50
N SER A 493 -12.34 13.37 -0.54
CA SER A 493 -10.96 13.91 -0.50
C SER A 493 -9.97 13.48 0.60
N GLY A 494 -10.08 12.30 1.20
CA GLY A 494 -9.09 11.79 2.15
C GLY A 494 -8.03 10.93 1.49
N GLU A 495 -6.98 11.55 0.94
CA GLU A 495 -5.72 10.84 0.65
C GLU A 495 -5.17 10.26 1.96
N VAL A 496 -4.83 8.97 1.97
CA VAL A 496 -4.16 8.30 3.10
C VAL A 496 -2.79 7.85 2.61
N ASP A 497 -1.73 8.29 3.28
CA ASP A 497 -0.36 7.87 2.97
C ASP A 497 -0.18 6.38 3.29
N LEU A 498 0.11 5.59 2.24
CA LEU A 498 0.46 4.17 2.33
C LEU A 498 1.99 4.03 2.41
N TYR A 499 2.49 3.38 3.47
CA TYR A 499 3.90 3.09 3.72
C TYR A 499 4.28 1.75 3.08
N ASP A 500 5.11 1.78 2.05
CA ASP A 500 5.68 0.58 1.42
C ASP A 500 7.04 0.26 2.06
N VAL A 501 7.15 -0.85 2.79
CA VAL A 501 8.37 -1.24 3.53
C VAL A 501 9.27 -2.17 2.69
N SER A 502 8.86 -2.50 1.46
CA SER A 502 9.51 -3.52 0.62
C SER A 502 10.73 -3.05 -0.16
N ALA A 503 10.87 -1.74 -0.37
CA ALA A 503 11.79 -1.21 -1.38
C ALA A 503 13.03 -0.49 -0.83
N GLY A 504 13.22 -0.35 0.48
CA GLY A 504 14.38 0.39 1.04
C GLY A 504 14.47 1.87 0.65
N THR A 505 13.57 2.38 -0.21
CA THR A 505 13.39 3.77 -0.61
C THR A 505 11.91 4.12 -0.44
N ALA A 506 11.60 5.17 0.32
CA ALA A 506 10.25 5.65 0.52
C ALA A 506 9.71 6.34 -0.75
N SER A 507 9.31 5.55 -1.74
CA SER A 507 8.44 6.03 -2.81
C SER A 507 7.01 6.06 -2.26
N ILE A 508 6.50 7.26 -1.95
CA ILE A 508 5.05 7.48 -1.78
C ILE A 508 4.42 7.34 -3.17
N SER A 509 4.18 6.11 -3.61
CA SER A 509 3.15 5.89 -4.61
C SER A 509 1.82 6.20 -3.92
N LYS A 510 1.09 7.22 -4.39
CA LYS A 510 -0.31 7.47 -4.05
C LYS A 510 -1.13 6.25 -4.46
N LEU A 511 -1.13 5.23 -3.62
CA LEU A 511 -1.90 4.03 -3.83
C LEU A 511 -3.28 4.25 -3.26
N LYS A 512 -4.27 3.70 -3.97
CA LYS A 512 -5.63 3.61 -3.46
C LYS A 512 -5.54 2.89 -2.10
N PRO A 513 -6.18 3.39 -1.02
CA PRO A 513 -6.34 2.63 0.21
C PRO A 513 -6.88 1.23 -0.08
N SER A 514 -6.75 0.29 0.87
CA SER A 514 -7.46 -0.99 0.89
C SER A 514 -8.81 -0.86 0.18
N THR A 515 -9.08 -1.75 -0.76
CA THR A 515 -10.43 -1.92 -1.29
C THR A 515 -11.41 -2.06 -0.13
N ASP A 516 -12.64 -1.56 -0.31
CA ASP A 516 -13.66 -1.53 0.76
C ASP A 516 -13.74 -2.88 1.48
N GLY A 517 -13.28 -2.94 2.73
CA GLY A 517 -13.27 -4.18 3.50
C GLY A 517 -14.66 -4.63 3.92
N LYS A 518 -15.69 -3.79 3.70
CA LYS A 518 -17.05 -4.00 4.17
C LYS A 518 -17.67 -5.31 3.70
N GLY A 519 -17.44 -5.71 2.45
CA GLY A 519 -17.96 -6.97 1.90
C GLY A 519 -17.39 -8.18 2.63
N LEU A 520 -16.06 -8.25 2.72
CA LEU A 520 -15.35 -9.30 3.45
C LEU A 520 -15.76 -9.33 4.93
N ALA A 521 -15.77 -8.17 5.58
CA ALA A 521 -16.14 -8.05 6.99
C ALA A 521 -17.56 -8.56 7.26
N ARG A 522 -18.50 -8.22 6.38
CA ARG A 522 -19.89 -8.63 6.54
C ARG A 522 -20.05 -10.14 6.35
N THR A 523 -19.46 -10.72 5.31
CA THR A 523 -19.51 -12.16 5.08
C THR A 523 -18.89 -12.93 6.25
N LEU A 524 -17.71 -12.51 6.74
CA LEU A 524 -17.07 -13.13 7.90
C LEU A 524 -17.94 -13.02 9.15
N GLN A 525 -18.48 -11.83 9.44
CA GLN A 525 -19.35 -11.61 10.60
C GLN A 525 -20.60 -12.50 10.54
N ASP A 526 -21.30 -12.54 9.41
CA ASP A 526 -22.55 -13.29 9.28
C ASP A 526 -22.31 -14.80 9.44
N VAL A 527 -21.23 -15.34 8.85
CA VAL A 527 -20.85 -16.75 9.01
C VAL A 527 -20.40 -17.06 10.43
N LEU A 528 -19.53 -16.25 11.04
CA LEU A 528 -19.06 -16.45 12.41
C LEU A 528 -20.22 -16.50 13.40
N ILE A 529 -21.22 -15.63 13.25
CA ILE A 529 -22.38 -15.62 14.14
C ILE A 529 -23.29 -16.83 13.91
N ALA A 530 -23.48 -17.25 12.65
CA ALA A 530 -24.26 -18.45 12.33
C ALA A 530 -23.63 -19.74 12.90
N GLU A 531 -22.31 -19.89 12.79
CA GLU A 531 -21.58 -21.09 13.23
C GLU A 531 -21.30 -21.11 14.73
N MET A 532 -20.94 -19.96 15.30
CA MET A 532 -20.52 -19.88 16.70
C MET A 532 -21.68 -19.66 17.68
N LYS A 533 -22.80 -19.10 17.21
CA LYS A 533 -23.99 -18.80 18.01
C LYS A 533 -23.67 -17.96 19.25
N THR A 534 -22.77 -17.00 19.10
CA THR A 534 -22.38 -16.02 20.14
C THR A 534 -23.03 -14.66 19.90
N ALA A 535 -22.82 -13.71 20.82
CA ALA A 535 -23.33 -12.35 20.68
C ALA A 535 -22.77 -11.67 19.42
N ASN A 536 -23.66 -11.10 18.61
CA ASN A 536 -23.31 -10.37 17.40
C ASN A 536 -23.05 -8.91 17.72
N ARG A 537 -21.80 -8.47 17.61
CA ARG A 537 -21.40 -7.07 17.82
C ARG A 537 -21.32 -6.26 16.52
N GLY A 538 -21.55 -6.92 15.39
CA GLY A 538 -21.62 -6.33 14.06
C GLY A 538 -20.26 -6.06 13.43
N ILE A 539 -20.31 -5.37 12.29
CA ILE A 539 -19.11 -4.88 11.61
C ILE A 539 -18.81 -3.44 12.04
N VAL A 540 -17.53 -3.10 12.18
CA VAL A 540 -17.12 -1.79 12.70
C VAL A 540 -16.05 -1.12 11.84
N GLU A 541 -16.29 0.14 11.49
CA GLU A 541 -15.33 0.94 10.73
C GLU A 541 -14.11 1.30 11.59
N ARG A 542 -12.93 1.10 11.00
CA ARG A 542 -11.63 1.38 11.62
C ARG A 542 -10.65 1.98 10.61
N PRO A 543 -10.92 3.20 10.09
CA PRO A 543 -10.08 3.82 9.06
C PRO A 543 -8.64 4.13 9.51
N LYS A 544 -8.36 4.07 10.83
CA LYS A 544 -7.05 4.37 11.42
C LYS A 544 -6.23 3.14 11.84
N LEU A 545 -6.77 1.93 11.69
CA LEU A 545 -5.99 0.74 12.01
C LEU A 545 -4.95 0.49 10.92
N VAL A 546 -3.68 0.51 11.30
CA VAL A 546 -2.52 0.43 10.39
C VAL A 546 -2.61 -0.82 9.50
N VAL A 547 -2.87 -1.98 10.08
CA VAL A 547 -2.97 -3.24 9.33
C VAL A 547 -4.13 -3.29 8.32
N LEU A 548 -5.14 -2.44 8.46
CA LEU A 548 -6.27 -2.34 7.52
C LEU A 548 -6.09 -1.20 6.51
N ASN A 549 -5.47 -0.09 6.93
CA ASN A 549 -5.33 1.09 6.10
C ASN A 549 -3.99 1.18 5.37
N GLN A 550 -3.03 0.28 5.68
CA GLN A 550 -1.72 0.17 5.00
C GLN A 550 -1.64 -1.00 3.99
N THR A 551 -2.67 -1.84 3.91
CA THR A 551 -2.78 -2.93 2.93
C THR A 551 -3.36 -2.44 1.61
N LYS A 552 -2.88 -3.00 0.49
CA LYS A 552 -3.31 -2.65 -0.88
C LYS A 552 -4.50 -3.49 -1.37
N MET A 553 -4.79 -4.60 -0.73
CA MET A 553 -5.89 -5.53 -1.03
C MET A 553 -7.03 -5.41 -0.01
N THR A 554 -8.13 -6.15 -0.23
CA THR A 554 -9.26 -6.18 0.71
C THR A 554 -8.81 -6.73 2.05
N ALA A 555 -8.98 -5.94 3.12
CA ALA A 555 -8.55 -6.29 4.46
C ALA A 555 -9.68 -6.29 5.49
N SER A 556 -9.64 -7.25 6.41
CA SER A 556 -10.47 -7.28 7.61
C SER A 556 -9.70 -7.73 8.83
N LEU A 557 -10.15 -7.29 10.01
CA LEU A 557 -9.66 -7.77 11.30
C LEU A 557 -10.83 -8.36 12.07
N VAL A 558 -10.70 -9.60 12.54
CA VAL A 558 -11.73 -10.27 13.34
C VAL A 558 -11.35 -10.27 14.82
N GLU A 559 -12.28 -9.82 15.66
CA GLU A 559 -12.21 -9.95 17.11
C GLU A 559 -13.07 -11.14 17.53
N LEU A 560 -12.45 -12.29 17.77
CA LEU A 560 -13.17 -13.58 17.89
C LEU A 560 -13.79 -13.85 19.27
N GLY A 561 -13.89 -12.83 20.12
CA GLY A 561 -14.42 -12.91 21.48
C GLY A 561 -13.71 -11.90 22.39
N PHE A 562 -14.07 -11.89 23.68
CA PHE A 562 -13.46 -11.04 24.70
C PHE A 562 -12.71 -11.88 25.74
N ILE A 563 -11.38 -11.83 25.76
CA ILE A 563 -10.55 -12.57 26.73
C ILE A 563 -10.78 -12.12 28.18
N SER A 564 -11.35 -10.93 28.37
CA SER A 564 -11.76 -10.39 29.67
C SER A 564 -13.05 -11.01 30.23
N ASN A 565 -13.84 -11.68 29.38
CA ASN A 565 -15.06 -12.36 29.76
C ASN A 565 -14.74 -13.79 30.24
N SER A 566 -15.17 -14.16 31.45
CA SER A 566 -14.78 -15.45 32.06
C SER A 566 -15.23 -16.67 31.23
N ASN A 567 -16.42 -16.61 30.61
CA ASN A 567 -16.94 -17.70 29.80
C ASN A 567 -16.18 -17.81 28.48
N GLU A 568 -15.93 -16.70 27.79
CA GLU A 568 -15.16 -16.71 26.54
C GLU A 568 -13.68 -17.04 26.79
N GLU A 569 -13.07 -16.56 27.89
CA GLU A 569 -11.72 -16.96 28.31
C GLU A 569 -11.62 -18.49 28.47
N THR A 570 -12.63 -19.10 29.10
CA THR A 570 -12.68 -20.57 29.27
C THR A 570 -12.79 -21.28 27.92
N LEU A 571 -13.67 -20.82 27.04
CA LEU A 571 -13.86 -21.42 25.71
C LEU A 571 -12.62 -21.25 24.82
N LEU A 572 -12.04 -20.05 24.78
CA LEU A 572 -10.85 -19.72 24.00
C LEU A 572 -9.59 -20.48 24.44
N ARG A 573 -9.62 -21.20 25.56
CA ARG A 573 -8.55 -22.11 25.97
C ARG A 573 -8.71 -23.54 25.45
N THR A 574 -9.88 -23.89 24.93
CA THR A 574 -10.16 -25.23 24.41
C THR A 574 -9.76 -25.33 22.94
N ASP A 575 -9.12 -26.44 22.56
CA ASP A 575 -8.70 -26.68 21.18
C ASP A 575 -9.93 -26.78 20.25
N GLU A 576 -11.01 -27.38 20.74
CA GLU A 576 -12.26 -27.59 20.00
C GLU A 576 -12.92 -26.26 19.64
N TYR A 577 -12.94 -25.28 20.54
CA TYR A 577 -13.52 -23.97 20.25
C TYR A 577 -12.68 -23.19 19.24
N ARG A 578 -11.34 -23.24 19.36
CA ARG A 578 -10.43 -22.61 18.39
C ARG A 578 -10.53 -23.25 17.01
N GLN A 579 -10.69 -24.57 16.94
CA GLN A 579 -10.94 -25.29 15.69
C GLN A 579 -12.25 -24.82 15.05
N ARG A 580 -13.34 -24.74 15.82
CA ARG A 580 -14.62 -24.23 15.31
C ARG A 580 -14.54 -22.78 14.79
N LEU A 581 -13.77 -21.92 15.45
CA LEU A 581 -13.51 -20.56 14.96
C LEU A 581 -12.77 -20.59 13.62
N ALA A 582 -11.73 -21.41 13.48
CA ALA A 582 -11.00 -21.57 12.23
C ALA A 582 -11.88 -22.15 11.10
N ASP A 583 -12.73 -23.15 11.40
CA ASP A 583 -13.69 -23.72 10.44
C ASP A 583 -14.70 -22.66 9.95
N ALA A 584 -15.20 -21.82 10.87
CA ALA A 584 -16.12 -20.73 10.53
C ALA A 584 -15.44 -19.65 9.68
N LEU A 585 -14.17 -19.31 9.96
CA LEU A 585 -13.38 -18.40 9.13
C LEU A 585 -13.14 -18.97 7.73
N LEU A 586 -12.78 -20.25 7.61
CA LEU A 586 -12.65 -20.94 6.31
C LEU A 586 -13.96 -20.83 5.52
N LYS A 587 -15.09 -21.13 6.15
CA LYS A 587 -16.41 -21.04 5.52
C LYS A 587 -16.71 -19.62 5.03
N GLY A 588 -16.44 -18.62 5.87
CA GLY A 588 -16.63 -17.21 5.52
C GLY A 588 -15.76 -16.76 4.34
N ILE A 589 -14.50 -17.20 4.28
CA ILE A 589 -13.60 -16.93 3.16
C ILE A 589 -14.11 -17.61 1.88
N LYS A 590 -14.54 -18.87 1.96
CA LYS A 590 -15.10 -19.60 0.80
C LYS A 590 -16.35 -18.92 0.26
N GLU A 591 -17.23 -18.45 1.15
CA GLU A 591 -18.44 -17.72 0.79
C GLU A 591 -18.10 -16.37 0.15
N TYR A 592 -17.12 -15.64 0.70
CA TYR A 592 -16.67 -14.36 0.14
C TYR A 592 -16.16 -14.51 -1.31
N PHE A 593 -15.41 -15.56 -1.62
CA PHE A 593 -14.91 -15.79 -2.98
C PHE A 593 -15.92 -16.45 -3.94
N SER A 594 -17.06 -16.91 -3.44
CA SER A 594 -18.13 -17.51 -4.26
C SER A 594 -19.19 -16.50 -4.71
N ASN A 595 -19.24 -15.35 -4.04
CA ASN A 595 -20.12 -14.21 -4.33
C ASN A 595 -19.36 -13.15 -5.14
#